data_AF-A0AAW5WVI6-F1
#
_entry.id   AF-A0AAW5WVI6-F1
#
_cell.length_a   1.000
_cell.length_b   1.000
_cell.length_c   1.000
_cell.angle_alpha   90.00
_cell.angle_beta   90.00
_cell.angle_gamma   90.00
#
_symmetry.space_group_name_H-M   'P 1'
#
loop_
_entity.id
_entity.type
_entity.pdbx_description
1 polymer ?
#
loop_
_entity_poly.entity_id
_entity_poly.type
_entity_poly.pdbx_seq_one_letter_code
_entity_poly.pdbx_strand_id
1 'polypeptide(L)'
;MKLDYQQTYKKEILTEFASSIYAKVVNLVVDQELNIHDESHFLVKLMHQLGDAKLVIMDAHSLGELETIQAYWQAMNNFVDSLPTKSKVA
;
A
#
# COMPACT_ATOMS: atom_id res chain seq x y z
N MET A 1 -18.18 22.69 9.91
CA MET A 1 -17.82 21.34 9.42
C MET A 1 -17.92 20.38 10.60
N LYS A 2 -18.81 19.38 10.56
CA LYS A 2 -18.91 18.38 11.62
C LYS A 2 -17.90 17.29 11.29
N LEU A 3 -16.81 17.20 12.05
CA LEU A 3 -15.82 16.14 11.90
C LEU A 3 -16.47 14.83 12.33
N ASP A 4 -16.53 13.86 11.43
CA ASP A 4 -16.83 12.49 11.81
C ASP A 4 -15.55 11.87 12.39
N TYR A 5 -15.50 11.79 13.72
CA TYR A 5 -14.34 11.25 14.44
C TYR A 5 -14.06 9.80 14.05
N GLN A 6 -15.10 8.98 13.90
CA GLN A 6 -14.94 7.56 13.58
C GLN A 6 -14.36 7.38 12.18
N GLN A 7 -14.85 8.16 11.21
CA GLN A 7 -14.31 8.14 9.84
C GLN A 7 -12.87 8.67 9.80
N THR A 8 -12.59 9.77 10.50
CA THR A 8 -11.23 10.36 10.56
C THR A 8 -10.23 9.40 11.18
N TYR A 9 -10.57 8.81 12.32
CA TYR A 9 -9.74 7.83 13.01
C TYR A 9 -9.45 6.62 12.11
N LYS A 10 -10.47 6.08 11.43
CA LYS A 10 -10.29 4.93 10.53
C LYS A 10 -9.40 5.27 9.33
N LYS A 11 -9.51 6.48 8.77
CA LYS A 11 -8.62 6.97 7.70
C LYS A 11 -7.16 7.01 8.15
N GLU A 12 -6.90 7.54 9.34
CA GLU A 12 -5.55 7.66 9.89
C GLU A 12 -4.90 6.27 10.05
N ILE A 13 -5.56 5.36 10.76
CA ILE A 13 -5.07 3.99 10.96
C ILE A 13 -4.84 3.27 9.62
N LEU A 14 -5.77 3.43 8.67
CA LEU A 14 -5.64 2.80 7.36
C LEU A 14 -4.49 3.39 6.53
N THR A 15 -4.25 4.70 6.64
CA THR A 15 -3.13 5.38 5.95
C THR A 15 -1.78 4.91 6.47
N GLU A 16 -1.65 4.73 7.79
CA GLU A 16 -0.45 4.18 8.42
C GLU A 16 -0.21 2.74 7.97
N PHE A 17 -1.26 1.90 8.01
CA PHE A 17 -1.17 0.51 7.57
C PHE A 17 -0.77 0.40 6.09
N ALA A 18 -1.43 1.14 5.21
CA ALA A 18 -1.10 1.20 3.78
C ALA A 18 0.34 1.68 3.54
N SER A 19 0.81 2.68 4.28
CA SER A 19 2.18 3.19 4.19
C SER A 19 3.21 2.13 4.58
N SER A 20 2.91 1.30 5.59
CA SER A 20 3.79 0.19 6.00
C SER A 20 3.97 -0.85 4.88
N ILE A 21 2.89 -1.17 4.16
CA ILE A 21 2.91 -2.13 3.05
C ILE A 21 3.64 -1.55 1.85
N TYR A 22 3.34 -0.30 1.51
CA TYR A 22 4.05 0.43 0.45
C TYR A 22 5.56 0.46 0.69
N ALA A 23 5.99 0.75 1.93
CA ALA A 23 7.40 0.77 2.29
C ALA A 23 8.09 -0.58 2.09
N LYS A 24 7.42 -1.71 2.37
CA LYS A 24 7.95 -3.05 2.08
C LYS A 24 8.27 -3.21 0.58
N VAL A 25 7.37 -2.78 -0.30
CA VAL A 25 7.57 -2.87 -1.76
C VAL A 25 8.66 -1.92 -2.23
N VAL A 26 8.70 -0.68 -1.73
CA VAL A 26 9.79 0.27 -2.01
C VAL A 26 11.14 -0.33 -1.63
N ASN A 27 11.24 -0.93 -0.45
CA ASN A 27 12.49 -1.57 -0.01
C ASN A 27 12.90 -2.71 -0.95
N LEU A 28 11.96 -3.53 -1.45
CA LEU A 28 12.30 -4.56 -2.44
C LEU A 28 12.83 -3.97 -3.75
N VAL A 29 12.24 -2.87 -4.22
CA VAL A 29 12.69 -2.16 -5.44
C VAL A 29 14.09 -1.60 -5.26
N VAL A 30 14.36 -0.98 -4.10
CA VAL A 30 15.67 -0.43 -3.73
C VAL A 30 16.71 -1.53 -3.55
N ASP A 31 16.39 -2.59 -2.81
CA ASP A 31 17.30 -3.70 -2.53
C ASP A 31 17.71 -4.43 -3.82
N GLN A 32 16.84 -4.47 -4.82
CA GLN A 32 17.11 -5.08 -6.12
C GLN A 32 17.71 -4.10 -7.14
N GLU A 33 17.97 -2.85 -6.75
CA GLU A 33 18.58 -1.81 -7.59
C GLU A 33 17.80 -1.56 -8.90
N LEU A 34 16.47 -1.66 -8.83
CA LEU A 34 15.62 -1.56 -10.02
C LEU A 34 15.47 -0.11 -10.50
N ASN A 35 15.37 0.07 -11.81
CA ASN A 35 15.01 1.35 -12.39
C ASN A 35 13.53 1.68 -12.08
N ILE A 36 13.29 2.71 -11.27
CA ILE A 36 11.93 3.12 -10.85
C ILE A 36 11.04 3.60 -12.02
N HIS A 37 11.62 3.87 -13.18
CA HIS A 37 10.88 4.26 -14.40
C HIS A 37 10.59 3.07 -15.32
N ASP A 38 11.12 1.88 -15.02
CA ASP A 38 10.82 0.67 -15.78
C ASP A 38 9.55 -0.01 -15.26
N GLU A 39 8.39 0.52 -15.66
CA GLU A 39 7.08 -0.06 -15.32
C GLU A 39 6.80 -1.42 -15.99
N SER A 40 7.71 -1.91 -16.84
CA SER A 40 7.63 -3.30 -17.30
C SER A 40 8.05 -4.29 -16.20
N HIS A 41 8.87 -3.83 -15.24
CA HIS A 41 9.26 -4.63 -14.08
C HIS A 41 8.12 -4.72 -13.06
N PHE A 42 7.77 -5.95 -12.68
CA PHE A 42 6.65 -6.24 -11.77
C PHE A 42 6.65 -5.42 -10.48
N LEU A 43 7.79 -5.40 -9.75
CA LEU A 43 7.88 -4.68 -8.47
C LEU A 43 7.77 -3.16 -8.62
N VAL A 44 8.27 -2.60 -9.72
CA VAL A 44 8.19 -1.16 -10.00
C VAL A 44 6.74 -0.81 -10.30
N LYS A 45 6.06 -1.59 -11.15
CA LYS A 45 4.64 -1.42 -11.42
C LYS A 45 3.78 -1.53 -10.16
N LEU A 46 4.06 -2.52 -9.30
CA LEU A 46 3.36 -2.69 -8.03
C LEU A 46 3.59 -1.48 -7.11
N MET A 47 4.82 -0.98 -7.02
CA MET A 47 5.14 0.22 -6.24
C MET A 47 4.27 1.41 -6.67
N HIS A 48 4.24 1.73 -7.97
CA HIS A 48 3.40 2.83 -8.48
C HIS A 48 1.92 2.62 -8.18
N GLN A 49 1.38 1.42 -8.42
CA GLN A 49 -0.01 1.09 -8.13
C GLN A 49 -0.37 1.26 -6.65
N LEU A 50 0.50 0.84 -5.72
CA LEU A 50 0.27 1.02 -4.28
C LEU A 50 0.43 2.48 -3.86
N GLY A 51 1.32 3.24 -4.52
CA GLY A 51 1.45 4.67 -4.32
C GLY A 51 0.14 5.40 -4.62
N ASP A 52 -0.46 5.13 -5.78
CA ASP A 52 -1.74 5.69 -6.20
C ASP A 52 -2.89 5.23 -5.29
N ALA A 53 -2.96 3.93 -4.97
CA ALA A 53 -4.00 3.37 -4.11
C ALA A 53 -4.02 3.99 -2.71
N LYS A 54 -2.88 4.49 -2.22
CA LYS A 54 -2.81 5.15 -0.91
C LYS A 54 -3.55 6.48 -0.89
N LEU A 55 -3.56 7.20 -2.01
CA LEU A 55 -4.26 8.48 -2.13
C LEU A 55 -5.79 8.30 -1.99
N VAL A 56 -6.31 7.17 -2.46
CA VAL A 56 -7.75 6.82 -2.39
C VAL A 56 -8.29 6.79 -0.95
N ILE A 57 -7.44 6.51 0.06
CA ILE A 57 -7.86 6.51 1.48
C ILE A 57 -8.35 7.89 1.90
N MET A 58 -7.69 8.96 1.43
CA MET A 58 -8.06 10.33 1.77
C MET A 58 -9.40 10.71 1.13
N ASP A 59 -9.69 10.19 -0.06
CA ASP A 59 -10.89 10.47 -0.84
C ASP A 59 -12.13 9.70 -0.37
N ALA A 60 -11.99 8.68 0.48
CA ALA A 60 -13.13 7.90 0.96
C ALA A 60 -14.14 8.77 1.73
N HIS A 61 -15.42 8.71 1.35
CA HIS A 61 -16.48 9.54 1.92
C HIS A 61 -17.37 8.80 2.91
N SER A 62 -17.22 7.47 3.03
CA SER A 62 -18.02 6.62 3.92
C SER A 62 -17.19 5.59 4.67
N LEU A 63 -17.74 5.06 5.78
CA LEU A 63 -17.13 3.95 6.51
C LEU A 63 -17.08 2.65 5.69
N GLY A 64 -18.08 2.40 4.83
CA GLY A 64 -18.11 1.22 3.96
C GLY A 64 -17.02 1.24 2.88
N GLU A 65 -16.73 2.41 2.31
CA GLU A 65 -15.57 2.58 1.42
C GLU A 65 -14.27 2.31 2.18
N LEU A 66 -14.13 2.82 3.41
CA LEU A 66 -12.95 2.55 4.23
C LEU A 66 -12.79 1.06 4.60
N GLU A 67 -13.89 0.31 4.76
CA GLU A 67 -13.85 -1.14 4.96
C GLU A 67 -13.37 -1.88 3.72
N THR A 68 -13.85 -1.46 2.55
CA THR A 68 -13.42 -2.02 1.27
C THR A 68 -11.94 -1.76 1.02
N ILE A 69 -11.48 -0.53 1.29
CA ILE A 69 -10.07 -0.16 1.16
C ILE A 69 -9.22 -0.93 2.19
N GLN A 70 -9.71 -1.10 3.42
CA GLN A 70 -9.03 -1.93 4.42
C GLN A 70 -8.86 -3.38 3.97
N ALA A 71 -9.91 -4.00 3.42
CA ALA A 71 -9.83 -5.37 2.89
C ALA A 71 -8.82 -5.48 1.74
N TYR A 72 -8.78 -4.49 0.85
CA TYR A 72 -7.77 -4.40 -0.20
C TYR A 72 -6.35 -4.38 0.38
N TRP A 73 -6.06 -3.51 1.34
CA TRP A 73 -4.73 -3.42 1.95
C TRP A 73 -4.36 -4.66 2.76
N GLN A 74 -5.31 -5.34 3.39
CA GLN A 74 -5.06 -6.63 4.05
C GLN A 74 -4.64 -7.71 3.04
N ALA A 75 -5.32 -7.78 1.89
CA ALA A 75 -4.92 -8.68 0.81
C ALA A 75 -3.54 -8.32 0.25
N MET A 76 -3.25 -7.03 0.08
CA MET A 76 -1.94 -6.56 -0.37
C MET A 76 -0.83 -6.86 0.63
N ASN A 77 -1.08 -6.74 1.94
CA ASN A 77 -0.07 -7.13 2.93
C ASN A 77 0.29 -8.60 2.81
N ASN A 78 -0.71 -9.48 2.74
CA ASN A 78 -0.48 -10.92 2.60
C ASN A 78 0.26 -11.26 1.30
N PHE A 79 -0.09 -10.57 0.21
CA PHE A 79 0.59 -10.72 -1.07
C PHE A 79 2.05 -10.26 -0.99
N VAL A 80 2.32 -9.06 -0.47
CA VAL A 80 3.68 -8.51 -0.34
C VAL A 80 4.55 -9.37 0.58
N ASP A 81 3.99 -9.89 1.69
CA ASP A 81 4.71 -10.79 2.61
C ASP A 81 5.08 -12.13 1.96
N SER A 82 4.38 -12.52 0.88
CA SER A 82 4.69 -13.73 0.10
C SER A 82 5.80 -13.52 -0.95
N LEU A 83 6.17 -12.27 -1.25
CA LEU A 83 7.18 -11.98 -2.27
C LEU A 83 8.58 -12.44 -1.84
N PRO A 84 9.40 -12.93 -2.79
CA PRO A 84 10.77 -13.32 -2.49
C PRO A 84 11.62 -12.08 -2.17
N THR A 85 12.37 -12.15 -1.06
CA THR A 85 13.36 -11.14 -0.69
C THR A 85 14.75 -11.60 -1.14
N LYS A 86 15.70 -10.68 -1.35
CA LYS A 86 17.09 -11.01 -1.76
C LYS A 86 17.74 -12.07 -0.84
N SER A 87 17.34 -12.16 0.43
CA SER A 87 17.81 -13.17 1.39
C SER A 87 17.30 -14.60 1.12
N LYS A 88 16.23 -14.79 0.35
CA LYS A 88 15.66 -16.11 0.02
C LYS A 88 16.18 -16.69 -1.31
N VAL A 89 17.09 -15.98 -2.00
CA VAL A 89 17.64 -16.38 -3.31
C VAL A 89 19.08 -16.92 -3.18
N ALA A 90 19.45 -17.44 -2.01
CA ALA A 90 20.76 -18.05 -1.72
C ALA A 90 20.71 -19.57 -1.79
#